data_AF-A0A2D8VHN4-F1
#
_entry.id   AF-A0A2D8VHN4-F1
#
_cell.length_a   1.000
_cell.length_b   1.000
_cell.length_c   1.000
_cell.angle_alpha   90.00
_cell.angle_beta   90.00
_cell.angle_gamma   90.00
#
_symmetry.space_group_name_H-M   'P 1'
#
loop_
_entity.id
_entity.type
_entity.pdbx_description
1 polymer ?
#
loop_
_entity_poly.entity_id
_entity_poly.type
_entity_poly.pdbx_seq_one_letter_code
_entity_poly.pdbx_strand_id
1 'polypeptide(L)' 'MGNNWEYKIVDLSNSTSMGFSNPETEEFKANHKNVDWKLEMRNIVLNKYGSDGWELVSIDADSSAYFRRQL' A
#
# COMPACT_ATOMS: atom_id res chain seq x y z
N MET A 1 5.70 -30.77 -7.18
CA MET A 1 4.73 -29.69 -7.39
C MET A 1 5.47 -28.39 -7.13
N GLY A 2 5.74 -27.60 -8.16
CA GLY A 2 6.47 -26.34 -7.96
C GLY A 2 5.56 -25.34 -7.24
N ASN A 3 6.04 -24.74 -6.16
CA ASN A 3 5.39 -23.59 -5.55
C ASN A 3 5.57 -22.43 -6.51
N ASN A 4 4.64 -22.26 -7.46
CA ASN A 4 4.69 -21.16 -8.38
C ASN A 4 4.20 -19.90 -7.64
N TRP A 5 5.06 -18.90 -7.59
CA TRP A 5 4.79 -17.63 -6.92
C TRP A 5 4.56 -16.55 -7.96
N GLU A 6 3.56 -15.71 -7.72
CA GLU A 6 3.39 -14.43 -8.39
C GLU A 6 4.02 -13.33 -7.54
N TYR A 7 4.64 -12.33 -8.18
CA TYR A 7 5.28 -11.20 -7.51
C TYR A 7 4.73 -9.88 -8.02
N LYS A 8 4.65 -8.88 -7.14
CA LYS A 8 4.18 -7.53 -7.48
C LYS A 8 4.95 -6.46 -6.70
N ILE A 9 5.16 -5.30 -7.34
CA ILE A 9 5.71 -4.10 -6.71
C ILE A 9 4.61 -3.03 -6.69
N VAL A 10 4.47 -2.34 -5.56
CA VAL A 10 3.47 -1.29 -5.33
C VAL A 10 4.18 0.00 -4.92
N ASP A 11 3.90 1.08 -5.65
CA ASP A 11 4.42 2.42 -5.35
C ASP A 11 3.58 3.09 -4.24
N LEU A 12 4.27 3.42 -3.15
CA LEU A 12 3.79 4.07 -1.93
C LEU A 12 4.47 5.44 -1.70
N SER A 13 5.10 6.03 -2.71
CA SER A 13 5.86 7.29 -2.62
C SER A 13 4.97 8.50 -2.34
N ASN A 14 3.74 8.49 -2.84
CA ASN A 14 2.79 9.60 -2.69
C ASN A 14 1.34 9.10 -2.73
N SER A 15 0.40 9.97 -2.33
CA SER A 15 -1.02 9.60 -2.22
C SER A 15 -1.61 9.18 -3.58
N THR A 16 -1.24 9.85 -4.66
CA THR A 16 -1.72 9.52 -6.02
C THR A 16 -1.28 8.12 -6.44
N SER A 17 0.00 7.76 -6.25
CA SER A 17 0.50 6.41 -6.54
C SER A 17 -0.22 5.33 -5.71
N MET A 18 -0.60 5.66 -4.49
CA MET A 18 -1.40 4.80 -3.60
C MET A 18 -2.89 4.70 -4.01
N GLY A 19 -3.34 5.45 -5.03
CA GLY A 19 -4.74 5.49 -5.49
C GLY A 19 -5.59 6.55 -4.80
N PHE A 20 -4.98 7.45 -4.04
CA PHE A 20 -5.63 8.54 -3.33
C PHE A 20 -5.37 9.88 -4.05
N SER A 21 -6.24 10.22 -5.01
CA SER A 21 -6.15 11.45 -5.80
C SER A 21 -7.51 12.14 -6.04
N ASN A 22 -8.51 11.84 -5.21
CA ASN A 22 -9.88 12.35 -5.34
C ASN A 22 -10.23 13.31 -4.17
N PRO A 23 -11.35 14.04 -4.22
CA PRO A 23 -11.77 14.94 -3.13
C PRO A 23 -11.87 14.25 -1.75
N GLU A 24 -12.28 12.98 -1.71
CA GLU A 24 -12.33 12.16 -0.48
C GLU A 24 -10.95 11.99 0.18
N THR A 25 -9.89 11.97 -0.62
CA THR A 25 -8.50 11.92 -0.15
C THR A 25 -8.11 13.21 0.59
N GLU A 26 -8.54 14.36 0.09
CA GLU A 26 -8.22 15.64 0.71
C GLU A 26 -9.00 15.84 2.02
N GLU A 27 -10.24 15.34 2.08
CA GLU A 27 -11.01 15.27 3.32
C GLU A 27 -10.33 14.36 4.36
N PHE A 28 -9.87 13.18 3.93
CA PHE A 28 -9.09 12.27 4.80
C PHE A 28 -7.84 12.95 5.36
N LYS A 29 -7.03 13.60 4.50
CA LYS A 29 -5.85 14.36 4.93
C LYS A 29 -6.21 15.47 5.90
N ALA A 30 -7.34 16.16 5.67
CA ALA A 30 -7.79 17.23 6.53
C ALA A 30 -8.22 16.73 7.92
N ASN A 31 -8.84 15.57 7.99
CA ASN A 31 -9.28 14.92 9.23
C ASN A 31 -8.12 14.29 10.02
N HIS A 32 -7.02 13.94 9.34
CA HIS A 32 -5.84 13.30 9.94
C HIS A 32 -4.61 14.24 10.01
N LYS A 33 -4.81 15.57 10.01
CA LYS A 33 -3.71 16.56 10.09
C LYS A 33 -2.83 16.42 11.34
N ASN A 34 -3.38 15.87 12.42
CA ASN A 34 -2.69 15.68 13.70
C ASN A 34 -1.95 14.34 13.78
N VAL A 35 -2.01 13.52 12.73
CA VAL A 35 -1.39 12.20 12.63
C VAL A 35 -0.54 12.16 11.36
N ASP A 36 0.39 11.21 11.26
CA ASP A 36 1.09 10.97 10.00
C ASP A 36 0.13 10.28 9.01
N TRP A 37 -0.70 11.09 8.35
CA TRP A 37 -1.70 10.61 7.40
C TRP A 37 -1.08 9.79 6.25
N LYS A 38 0.20 10.01 5.93
CA LYS A 38 0.91 9.20 4.92
C LYS A 38 1.11 7.78 5.42
N LEU A 39 1.48 7.62 6.68
CA LEU A 39 1.62 6.32 7.32
C LEU A 39 0.28 5.57 7.36
N GLU A 40 -0.81 6.26 7.70
CA GLU A 40 -2.14 5.65 7.68
C GLU A 40 -2.56 5.20 6.28
N MET A 41 -2.38 6.06 5.28
CA MET A 41 -2.66 5.71 3.88
C MET A 41 -1.86 4.50 3.41
N ARG A 42 -0.57 4.44 3.76
CA ARG A 42 0.26 3.26 3.49
C ARG A 42 -0.33 2.01 4.12
N ASN A 43 -0.70 2.07 5.40
CA ASN A 43 -1.28 0.92 6.11
C ASN A 43 -2.60 0.47 5.47
N ILE A 44 -3.45 1.38 5.01
CA ILE A 44 -4.68 1.05 4.27
C ILE A 44 -4.34 0.27 2.99
N VAL A 45 -3.37 0.72 2.20
CA VAL A 45 -2.94 0.04 0.98
C VAL A 45 -2.37 -1.34 1.28
N LEU A 46 -1.46 -1.45 2.27
CA LEU A 46 -0.86 -2.72 2.66
C LEU A 46 -1.91 -3.74 3.14
N ASN A 47 -2.87 -3.30 3.96
CA ASN A 47 -3.95 -4.15 4.46
C ASN A 47 -4.88 -4.63 3.35
N LYS A 48 -5.16 -3.78 2.35
CA LYS A 48 -5.92 -4.18 1.16
C LYS A 48 -5.22 -5.33 0.43
N TYR A 49 -3.92 -5.21 0.17
CA TYR A 49 -3.14 -6.29 -0.46
C TYR A 49 -3.11 -7.57 0.38
N GLY A 50 -2.94 -7.45 1.69
CA GLY A 50 -3.05 -8.59 2.61
C GLY A 50 -4.40 -9.29 2.52
N SER A 51 -5.49 -8.53 2.41
CA SER A 51 -6.85 -9.05 2.25
C SER A 51 -7.08 -9.73 0.89
N ASP A 52 -6.39 -9.25 -0.14
CA ASP A 52 -6.38 -9.83 -1.50
C ASP A 52 -5.46 -11.08 -1.61
N GLY A 53 -4.89 -11.55 -0.50
CA GLY A 53 -4.05 -12.75 -0.43
C GLY A 53 -2.58 -12.52 -0.78
N TRP A 54 -2.12 -11.27 -0.82
CA TRP A 54 -0.71 -10.94 -1.02
C TRP A 54 0.06 -10.91 0.30
N GLU A 55 1.21 -11.57 0.31
CA GLU A 55 2.17 -11.54 1.41
C GLU A 55 3.18 -10.42 1.18
N LEU A 56 3.40 -9.58 2.19
CA LEU A 56 4.46 -8.58 2.16
C LEU A 56 5.83 -9.24 2.30
N VAL A 57 6.73 -8.98 1.36
CA VAL A 57 8.11 -9.50 1.34
C VAL A 57 9.09 -8.49 1.90
N SER A 58 8.99 -7.23 1.44
CA SER A 58 9.84 -6.14 1.92
C SER A 58 9.21 -4.78 1.61
N ILE A 59 9.67 -3.77 2.32
CA ILE A 59 9.37 -2.37 2.08
C ILE A 59 10.71 -1.63 1.97
N ASP A 60 10.91 -0.94 0.86
CA ASP A 60 11.89 0.15 0.80
C ASP A 60 11.39 1.27 1.70
N ALA A 61 12.27 1.80 2.54
CA ALA A 61 12.00 2.86 3.52
C ALA A 61 11.14 4.00 2.95
N ASP A 62 11.30 4.34 1.67
CA ASP A 62 10.74 5.57 1.13
C ASP A 62 9.65 5.41 0.09
N SER A 63 9.52 4.30 -0.64
CA SER A 63 8.66 4.34 -1.82
C SER A 63 7.97 3.06 -2.26
N SER A 64 8.47 1.87 -1.95
CA SER A 64 7.99 0.67 -2.65
C SER A 64 7.76 -0.51 -1.72
N ALA A 65 6.62 -1.17 -1.88
CA ALA A 65 6.31 -2.44 -1.22
C ALA A 65 6.38 -3.59 -2.22
N TYR A 66 7.06 -4.65 -1.82
CA TYR A 66 7.24 -5.87 -2.60
C TYR A 66 6.34 -6.95 -2.02
N PHE A 67 5.51 -7.56 -2.87
CA PHE A 67 4.57 -8.60 -2.49
C PHE A 67 4.78 -9.88 -3.28
N ARG A 68 4.33 -10.99 -2.70
CA ARG A 68 4.17 -12.27 -3.39
C ARG A 68 2.85 -12.94 -3.04
N ARG A 69 2.38 -13.87 -3.85
CA ARG A 69 1.29 -14.80 -3.49
C ARG A 69 1.46 -16.14 -4.19
N GLN A 70 0.89 -17.20 -3.62
CA GLN A 70 0.84 -18.49 -4.30
C GLN A 70 -0.15 -18.43 -5.47
N LEU A 71 0.22 -19.06 -6.59
CA LEU A 71 -0.65 -19.29 -7.75
C LEU A 71 -1.56 -20.51 -7.54
#